data_AF-A0A7C7L925-F1
#
_entry.id   AF-A0A7C7L925-F1
#
_cell.length_a   1.000
_cell.length_b   1.000
_cell.length_c   1.000
_cell.angle_alpha   90.00
_cell.angle_beta   90.00
_cell.angle_gamma   90.00
#
_symmetry.space_group_name_H-M   'P 1'
#
loop_
_entity.id
_entity.type
_entity.pdbx_description
1 polymer ?
#
loop_
_entity_poly.entity_id
_entity_poly.type
_entity_poly.pdbx_seq_one_letter_code
_entity_poly.pdbx_strand_id
1 'polypeptide(L)'
;EIFRRDVFSFWEPLDEKFTEVMIHFAHCHRVQFLSLFWSRHLFAYLDYSDELEKAPVTIAFQRANHATVRNLLMGRYSNMGKHYSALIRGRKGRLDVSFRNGKRVSGTKSPHLGRVCILGRGARPRFSPDGKLIVFDRKNPDGFYDVYLMNLKGHIVRSLTDGRSDFLHRHNGNATIHPSGKFVVFLSEEEHHPWLELFWLGDPGLGLFCNLWATDLEGRRFWKLTNIPIKRDISDATPVFGVVNPLFSPDGEWLLWTERFGHGGHHNWGRWRVKRARWMLKEGKPSLEGEEVLFVPRRGNYVTAMGFLDKSHLLIAGNLDGQHEYGMDQYVLDLATRRLTNLHNTPKFWEEDAAITPDGRHIIYMSNATSRYALNFDDPNWVAQPREREYWLMSADKGHRERLTYFNEPSAPEYLGRRIIVAAADISPDGKWLVGTLGIDFGDESRAKIALKVVLFELNIR
;
A
#
# COMPACT_ATOMS: atom_id res chain seq x y z
N GLU A 1 44.16 29.98 4.11
CA GLU A 1 44.23 28.74 3.32
C GLU A 1 43.05 27.79 3.57
N ILE A 2 42.71 27.48 4.83
CA ILE A 2 41.67 26.48 5.16
C ILE A 2 40.32 26.72 4.46
N PHE A 3 39.79 27.95 4.51
CA PHE A 3 38.49 28.31 3.91
C PHE A 3 38.45 28.29 2.37
N ARG A 4 39.60 28.11 1.69
CA ARG A 4 39.62 27.99 0.23
C ARG A 4 38.93 26.71 -0.23
N ARG A 5 38.97 25.65 0.58
CA ARG A 5 38.46 24.33 0.22
C ARG A 5 36.94 24.25 0.35
N ASP A 6 36.32 25.15 1.09
CA ASP A 6 34.87 25.17 1.38
C ASP A 6 34.00 25.35 0.13
N VAL A 7 34.56 25.81 -0.99
CA VAL A 7 33.79 26.03 -2.22
C VAL A 7 33.56 24.76 -3.04
N PHE A 8 34.27 23.67 -2.74
CA PHE A 8 34.30 22.50 -3.62
C PHE A 8 33.19 21.48 -3.35
N SER A 9 32.71 20.85 -4.42
CA SER A 9 31.56 19.93 -4.42
C SER A 9 31.78 18.64 -3.62
N PHE A 10 33.02 18.26 -3.31
CA PHE A 10 33.28 17.08 -2.50
C PHE A 10 32.85 17.23 -1.02
N TRP A 11 32.62 18.46 -0.54
CA TRP A 11 32.01 18.70 0.78
C TRP A 11 30.49 18.58 0.79
N GLU A 12 29.86 18.64 -0.39
CA GLU A 12 28.40 18.69 -0.53
C GLU A 12 27.67 17.58 0.26
N PRO A 13 28.11 16.31 0.27
CA PRO A 13 27.44 15.26 1.06
C PRO A 13 27.58 15.43 2.58
N LEU A 14 28.65 16.06 3.07
CA LEU A 14 28.83 16.33 4.49
C LEU A 14 27.94 17.49 4.94
N ASP A 15 27.85 18.53 4.10
CA ASP A 15 27.00 19.69 4.34
C ASP A 15 25.52 19.31 4.36
N GLU A 16 25.11 18.35 3.52
CA GLU A 16 23.77 17.73 3.58
C GLU A 16 23.48 17.12 4.95
N LYS A 17 24.35 16.21 5.44
CA LYS A 17 24.19 15.55 6.74
C LYS A 17 24.19 16.53 7.91
N PHE A 18 25.11 17.50 7.90
CA PHE A 18 25.17 18.52 8.94
C PHE A 18 23.87 19.34 8.98
N THR A 19 23.38 19.75 7.81
CA THR A 19 22.13 20.51 7.69
C THR A 19 20.93 19.70 8.17
N GLU A 20 20.86 18.40 7.85
CA GLU A 20 19.83 17.49 8.35
C GLU A 20 19.81 17.43 9.89
N VAL A 21 20.96 17.23 10.52
CA VAL A 21 21.09 17.19 11.99
C VAL A 21 20.66 18.51 12.62
N MET A 22 21.09 19.65 12.07
CA MET A 22 20.76 20.96 12.61
C MET A 22 19.26 21.28 12.50
N ILE A 23 18.60 20.84 11.42
CA ILE A 23 17.15 20.99 11.25
C ILE A 23 16.39 20.08 12.20
N HIS A 24 16.81 18.83 12.36
CA HIS A 24 16.22 17.92 13.35
C HIS A 24 16.37 18.45 14.78
N PHE A 25 17.55 18.96 15.14
CA PHE A 25 17.80 19.60 16.42
C PHE A 25 16.87 20.81 16.63
N ALA A 26 16.79 21.72 15.66
CA ALA A 26 15.92 22.88 15.73
C ALA A 26 14.44 22.49 15.94
N HIS A 27 13.98 21.41 15.30
CA HIS A 27 12.64 20.89 15.49
C HIS A 27 12.40 20.24 16.85
N CYS A 28 13.32 19.39 17.32
CA CYS A 28 13.23 18.73 18.64
C CYS A 28 13.19 19.75 19.77
N HIS A 29 13.94 20.84 19.66
CA HIS A 29 14.05 21.88 20.68
C HIS A 29 13.15 23.09 20.46
N ARG A 30 12.26 23.06 19.45
CA ARG A 30 11.35 24.17 19.11
C ARG A 30 12.07 25.51 18.91
N VAL A 31 13.26 25.48 18.29
CA VAL A 31 14.02 26.68 17.96
C VAL A 31 13.22 27.53 16.98
N GLN A 32 13.00 28.80 17.33
CA GLN A 32 12.16 29.71 16.53
C GLN A 32 12.82 30.13 15.22
N PHE A 33 14.15 30.18 15.18
CA PHE A 33 14.91 30.62 14.03
C PHE A 33 16.26 29.90 13.95
N LEU A 34 16.56 29.33 12.79
CA LEU A 34 17.85 28.74 12.44
C LEU A 34 18.33 29.41 11.15
N SER A 35 19.50 30.05 11.19
CA SER A 35 20.12 30.67 10.01
C SER A 35 21.29 29.83 9.54
N LEU A 36 21.24 29.37 8.29
CA LEU A 36 22.40 28.82 7.60
C LEU A 36 23.11 29.98 6.88
N PHE A 37 24.20 30.46 7.47
CA PHE A 37 24.92 31.64 6.98
C PHE A 37 25.66 31.40 5.65
N TRP A 38 25.83 30.14 5.23
CA TRP A 38 26.45 29.73 3.97
C TRP A 38 25.44 29.56 2.82
N SER A 39 24.63 30.57 2.54
CA SER A 39 23.54 30.46 1.55
C SER A 39 24.01 30.22 0.11
N ARG A 40 25.28 30.50 -0.21
CA ARG A 40 25.88 30.28 -1.55
C ARG A 40 25.79 28.82 -2.00
N HIS A 41 25.94 27.91 -1.05
CA HIS A 41 26.01 26.47 -1.27
C HIS A 41 24.66 25.87 -1.60
N LEU A 42 23.58 26.61 -1.42
CA LEU A 42 22.25 26.24 -1.93
C LEU A 42 22.18 26.31 -3.46
N PHE A 43 23.11 27.01 -4.11
CA PHE A 43 23.06 27.27 -5.55
C PHE A 43 24.23 26.67 -6.31
N ALA A 44 25.43 26.67 -5.74
CA ALA A 44 26.61 26.14 -6.43
C ALA A 44 27.71 25.69 -5.48
N TYR A 45 28.42 24.67 -5.94
CA TYR A 45 29.78 24.33 -5.55
C TYR A 45 30.65 24.41 -6.80
N LEU A 46 31.97 24.46 -6.62
CA LEU A 46 32.94 24.30 -7.71
C LEU A 46 33.40 22.85 -7.78
N ASP A 47 33.63 22.35 -8.98
CA ASP A 47 34.34 21.09 -9.13
C ASP A 47 35.82 21.30 -8.78
N TYR A 48 36.42 20.29 -8.15
CA TYR A 48 37.84 20.32 -7.83
C TYR A 48 38.66 20.34 -9.12
N SER A 49 39.67 21.21 -9.17
CA SER A 49 40.74 21.15 -10.16
C SER A 49 42.04 21.63 -9.55
N ASP A 50 43.17 21.08 -10.03
CA ASP A 50 44.49 21.48 -9.53
C ASP A 50 44.80 22.96 -9.79
N GLU A 51 44.20 23.55 -10.84
CA GLU A 51 44.27 24.98 -11.12
C GLU A 51 43.53 25.80 -10.04
N LEU A 52 42.31 25.40 -9.68
CA LEU A 52 41.50 26.07 -8.65
C LEU A 52 42.08 25.89 -7.25
N GLU A 53 42.62 24.71 -6.95
CA GLU A 53 43.29 24.44 -5.68
C GLU A 53 44.55 25.29 -5.54
N LYS A 54 45.28 25.58 -6.62
CA LYS A 54 46.47 26.44 -6.56
C LYS A 54 46.15 27.93 -6.67
N ALA A 55 44.93 28.29 -7.04
CA ALA A 55 44.51 29.68 -7.19
C ALA A 55 44.45 30.41 -5.83
N PRO A 56 44.64 31.75 -5.81
CA PRO A 56 44.37 32.57 -4.64
C PRO A 56 42.92 32.40 -4.17
N VAL A 57 42.69 32.45 -2.85
CA VAL A 57 41.34 32.30 -2.25
C VAL A 57 40.34 33.30 -2.83
N THR A 58 40.79 34.51 -3.20
CA THR A 58 39.98 35.55 -3.84
C THR A 58 39.44 35.09 -5.20
N ILE A 59 40.26 34.39 -6.00
CA ILE A 59 39.86 33.84 -7.30
C ILE A 59 38.88 32.68 -7.12
N ALA A 60 39.13 31.78 -6.15
CA ALA A 60 38.22 30.68 -5.85
C ALA A 60 36.84 31.21 -5.40
N PHE A 61 36.81 32.20 -4.52
CA PHE A 61 35.57 32.84 -4.07
C PHE A 61 34.87 33.63 -5.16
N GLN A 62 35.61 34.34 -6.02
CA GLN A 62 35.04 35.05 -7.15
C GLN A 62 34.37 34.07 -8.13
N ARG A 63 35.05 32.97 -8.49
CA ARG A 63 34.48 31.92 -9.36
C ARG A 63 33.25 31.28 -8.73
N ALA A 64 33.30 30.95 -7.44
CA ALA A 64 32.15 30.38 -6.74
C ALA A 64 30.98 31.39 -6.63
N ASN A 65 31.24 32.69 -6.43
CA ASN A 65 30.21 33.73 -6.42
C ASN A 65 29.57 33.88 -7.80
N HIS A 66 30.36 33.88 -8.88
CA HIS A 66 29.84 33.91 -10.24
C HIS A 66 28.96 32.68 -10.53
N ALA A 67 29.38 31.49 -10.09
CA ALA A 67 28.59 30.27 -10.24
C ALA A 67 27.27 30.34 -9.46
N THR A 68 27.30 30.81 -8.20
CA THR A 68 26.12 31.04 -7.35
C THR A 68 25.17 32.04 -8.00
N VAL A 69 25.64 33.22 -8.41
CA VAL A 69 24.79 34.26 -9.02
C VAL A 69 24.17 33.78 -10.33
N ARG A 70 24.95 33.12 -11.19
CA ARG A 70 24.45 32.52 -12.43
C ARG A 70 23.33 31.52 -12.15
N ASN A 71 23.54 30.60 -11.21
CA ASN A 71 22.55 29.58 -10.88
C ASN A 71 21.31 30.17 -10.19
N LEU A 72 21.48 31.16 -9.32
CA LEU A 72 20.40 31.91 -8.69
C LEU A 72 19.50 32.59 -9.74
N LEU A 73 20.08 33.32 -10.70
CA LEU A 73 19.35 33.98 -11.78
C LEU A 73 18.61 32.98 -12.69
N MET A 74 19.14 31.77 -12.83
CA MET A 74 18.54 30.69 -13.62
C MET A 74 17.58 29.81 -12.81
N GLY A 75 17.36 30.07 -11.52
CA GLY A 75 16.53 29.23 -10.66
C GLY A 75 17.07 27.81 -10.43
N ARG A 76 18.39 27.60 -10.56
CA ARG A 76 19.07 26.31 -10.38
C ARG A 76 19.64 26.19 -8.97
N TYR A 77 19.41 25.04 -8.35
CA TYR A 77 19.93 24.69 -7.01
C TYR A 77 21.00 23.60 -7.11
N SER A 78 21.97 23.63 -6.19
CA SER A 78 22.90 22.51 -5.95
C SER A 78 22.16 21.29 -5.39
N ASN A 79 22.83 20.14 -5.21
CA ASN A 79 22.20 19.00 -4.55
C ASN A 79 21.94 19.31 -3.08
N MET A 80 22.88 19.95 -2.38
CA MET A 80 22.65 20.43 -1.02
C MET A 80 21.50 21.46 -0.96
N GLY A 81 21.37 22.33 -1.95
CA GLY A 81 20.25 23.26 -2.06
C GLY A 81 18.91 22.55 -2.26
N LYS A 82 18.87 21.50 -3.10
CA LYS A 82 17.71 20.63 -3.27
C LYS A 82 17.43 19.82 -2.00
N HIS A 83 18.45 19.37 -1.28
CA HIS A 83 18.36 18.61 -0.04
C HIS A 83 17.84 19.48 1.10
N TYR A 84 18.43 20.66 1.34
CA TYR A 84 17.93 21.67 2.27
C TYR A 84 16.50 22.08 1.92
N SER A 85 16.25 22.35 0.63
CA SER A 85 14.91 22.57 0.11
C SER A 85 13.99 21.39 0.44
N ALA A 86 14.41 20.14 0.29
CA ALA A 86 13.63 18.95 0.66
C ALA A 86 13.45 18.78 2.18
N LEU A 87 14.38 19.24 3.02
CA LEU A 87 14.28 19.23 4.48
C LEU A 87 13.29 20.29 4.98
N ILE A 88 13.38 21.53 4.46
CA ILE A 88 12.47 22.63 4.85
C ILE A 88 11.12 22.55 4.13
N ARG A 89 11.10 22.08 2.87
CA ARG A 89 9.88 21.63 2.17
C ARG A 89 9.38 20.31 2.73
N GLY A 90 10.22 19.57 3.44
CA GLY A 90 9.87 18.43 4.29
C GLY A 90 8.82 18.79 5.34
N ARG A 91 8.56 20.09 5.57
CA ARG A 91 7.31 20.62 6.16
C ARG A 91 6.65 21.82 5.43
N LYS A 92 7.02 22.10 4.17
CA LYS A 92 6.24 22.90 3.20
C LYS A 92 6.35 22.28 1.80
N GLY A 93 5.65 21.17 1.59
CA GLY A 93 5.82 20.34 0.38
C GLY A 93 5.86 18.84 0.66
N ARG A 94 5.90 18.43 1.93
CA ARG A 94 5.06 17.33 2.33
C ARG A 94 3.65 17.78 1.98
N LEU A 95 2.98 17.02 1.13
CA LEU A 95 1.54 16.89 1.28
C LEU A 95 1.27 16.16 2.59
N ASP A 96 1.58 16.88 3.66
CA ASP A 96 0.91 16.74 4.91
C ASP A 96 -0.48 17.29 4.64
N VAL A 97 -1.43 16.37 4.53
CA VAL A 97 -2.69 16.59 5.23
C VAL A 97 -2.32 16.67 6.72
N SER A 98 -1.70 17.77 7.16
CA SER A 98 -1.71 18.16 8.55
C SER A 98 -3.06 18.82 8.75
N PHE A 99 -4.05 18.00 9.09
CA PHE A 99 -5.18 18.49 9.86
C PHE A 99 -4.61 19.34 10.98
N ARG A 100 -5.11 20.57 11.18
CA ARG A 100 -4.87 21.30 12.43
C ARG A 100 -5.19 20.31 13.56
N ASN A 101 -4.17 19.95 14.35
CA ASN A 101 -4.21 18.93 15.42
C ASN A 101 -4.43 17.50 14.92
N GLY A 102 -3.33 16.79 14.63
CA GLY A 102 -3.32 15.37 14.26
C GLY A 102 -4.48 14.55 14.85
N LYS A 103 -5.29 13.98 13.95
CA LYS A 103 -6.48 13.15 14.17
C LYS A 103 -7.78 13.85 14.63
N ARG A 104 -8.55 14.31 13.64
CA ARG A 104 -10.00 14.01 13.49
C ARG A 104 -10.47 14.60 12.17
N VAL A 105 -11.11 13.80 11.33
CA VAL A 105 -12.25 14.35 10.60
C VAL A 105 -13.42 14.22 11.57
N SER A 106 -14.04 15.34 11.95
CA SER A 106 -15.24 15.38 12.78
C SER A 106 -16.45 15.45 11.87
N GLY A 107 -17.25 14.39 11.86
CA GLY A 107 -18.43 14.25 11.02
C GLY A 107 -18.13 13.57 9.69
N THR A 108 -19.07 12.78 9.23
CA THR A 108 -19.10 12.18 7.89
C THR A 108 -20.42 12.56 7.24
N LYS A 109 -20.43 12.63 5.91
CA LYS A 109 -21.69 12.81 5.19
C LYS A 109 -22.59 11.58 5.31
N SER A 110 -22.02 10.38 5.38
CA SER A 110 -22.79 9.15 5.57
C SER A 110 -23.35 9.03 7.00
N PRO A 111 -24.62 8.61 7.16
CA PRO A 111 -25.21 8.32 8.47
C PRO A 111 -24.67 7.02 9.09
N HIS A 112 -24.04 6.17 8.28
CA HIS A 112 -23.48 4.88 8.70
C HIS A 112 -22.07 4.98 9.24
N LEU A 113 -21.47 6.17 9.21
CA LEU A 113 -20.15 6.42 9.73
C LEU A 113 -20.21 7.42 10.89
N GLY A 114 -19.34 7.20 11.88
CA GLY A 114 -19.07 8.12 12.96
C GLY A 114 -17.76 8.87 12.73
N ARG A 115 -16.78 8.62 13.59
CA ARG A 115 -15.44 9.20 13.45
C ARG A 115 -14.62 8.54 12.33
N VAL A 116 -13.88 9.35 11.56
CA VAL A 116 -12.85 8.88 10.61
C VAL A 116 -11.46 9.32 11.05
N CYS A 117 -10.50 8.39 11.04
CA CYS A 117 -9.12 8.60 11.47
C CYS A 117 -8.12 7.97 10.50
N ILE A 118 -7.25 8.79 9.91
CA ILE A 118 -6.06 8.28 9.23
C ILE A 118 -5.05 7.86 10.30
N LEU A 119 -4.63 6.59 10.28
CA LEU A 119 -3.75 5.98 11.28
C LEU A 119 -2.27 6.13 10.93
N GLY A 120 -1.90 6.12 9.65
CA GLY A 120 -0.50 6.21 9.23
C GLY A 120 -0.25 5.79 7.79
N ARG A 121 1.03 5.69 7.40
CA ARG A 121 1.44 5.08 6.12
C ARG A 121 1.25 3.57 6.19
N GLY A 122 0.70 2.98 5.13
CA GLY A 122 0.51 1.54 5.03
C GLY A 122 -0.70 1.18 4.19
N ALA A 123 -0.89 -0.12 3.96
CA ALA A 123 -1.97 -0.67 3.17
C ALA A 123 -2.41 -2.04 3.70
N ARG A 124 -3.52 -2.53 3.13
CA ARG A 124 -4.10 -3.87 3.33
C ARG A 124 -4.26 -4.25 4.81
N PRO A 125 -4.88 -3.38 5.63
CA PRO A 125 -5.07 -3.64 7.05
C PRO A 125 -6.09 -4.76 7.29
N ARG A 126 -5.85 -5.58 8.33
CA ARG A 126 -6.79 -6.56 8.88
C ARG A 126 -6.81 -6.49 10.40
N PHE A 127 -7.96 -6.67 11.03
CA PHE A 127 -8.06 -6.72 12.49
C PHE A 127 -7.51 -8.02 13.05
N SER A 128 -7.01 -7.96 14.30
CA SER A 128 -6.84 -9.15 15.11
C SER A 128 -8.19 -9.74 15.51
N PRO A 129 -8.27 -11.06 15.80
CA PRO A 129 -9.51 -11.71 16.23
C PRO A 129 -10.13 -11.14 17.52
N ASP A 130 -9.34 -10.45 18.34
CA ASP A 130 -9.80 -9.74 19.54
C ASP A 130 -10.14 -8.26 19.30
N GLY A 131 -9.98 -7.77 18.08
CA GLY A 131 -10.27 -6.39 17.65
C GLY A 131 -9.33 -5.32 18.19
N LYS A 132 -8.26 -5.67 18.92
CA LYS A 132 -7.39 -4.69 19.60
C LYS A 132 -6.23 -4.20 18.75
N LEU A 133 -5.81 -5.00 17.78
CA LEU A 133 -4.69 -4.73 16.90
C LEU A 133 -5.13 -4.76 15.44
N ILE A 134 -4.31 -4.16 14.59
CA ILE A 134 -4.41 -4.18 13.14
C ILE A 134 -3.06 -4.67 12.61
N VAL A 135 -3.08 -5.75 11.83
CA VAL A 135 -1.94 -6.11 10.97
C VAL A 135 -2.05 -5.35 9.66
N PHE A 136 -0.94 -4.84 9.17
CA PHE A 136 -0.90 -4.10 7.91
C PHE A 136 0.51 -4.16 7.33
N ASP A 137 0.66 -3.78 6.06
CA ASP A 137 1.97 -3.64 5.45
C ASP A 137 2.32 -2.19 5.13
N ARG A 138 3.63 -1.90 5.11
CA ARG A 138 4.14 -0.55 4.89
C ARG A 138 5.41 -0.57 4.08
N LYS A 139 5.46 0.28 3.05
CA LYS A 139 6.68 0.53 2.27
C LYS A 139 7.71 1.34 3.06
N ASN A 140 8.88 0.75 3.25
CA ASN A 140 10.03 1.29 3.97
C ASN A 140 10.95 2.12 3.07
N PRO A 141 11.92 2.88 3.63
CA PRO A 141 12.85 3.71 2.86
C PRO A 141 13.75 2.93 1.89
N ASP A 142 14.01 1.66 2.19
CA ASP A 142 14.72 0.71 1.33
C ASP A 142 13.92 0.29 0.08
N GLY A 143 12.65 0.66 0.01
CA GLY A 143 11.77 0.36 -1.11
C GLY A 143 10.97 -0.94 -0.96
N PHE A 144 11.21 -1.73 0.08
CA PHE A 144 10.46 -2.97 0.34
C PHE A 144 9.25 -2.73 1.23
N TYR A 145 8.30 -3.67 1.23
CA TYR A 145 7.18 -3.64 2.16
C TYR A 145 7.46 -4.62 3.28
N ASP A 146 7.06 -4.25 4.48
CA ASP A 146 7.13 -5.11 5.66
C ASP A 146 5.80 -5.16 6.41
N VAL A 147 5.62 -6.21 7.21
CA VAL A 147 4.43 -6.46 8.00
C VAL A 147 4.59 -5.91 9.41
N TYR A 148 3.57 -5.20 9.90
CA TYR A 148 3.55 -4.57 11.21
C TYR A 148 2.24 -4.83 11.93
N LEU A 149 2.29 -4.73 13.27
CA LEU A 149 1.12 -4.62 14.12
C LEU A 149 1.03 -3.20 14.68
N MET A 150 -0.16 -2.63 14.63
CA MET A 150 -0.49 -1.38 15.33
C MET A 150 -1.75 -1.51 16.17
N ASN A 151 -1.91 -0.63 17.15
CA ASN A 151 -3.17 -0.49 17.86
C ASN A 151 -4.16 0.40 17.08
N LEU A 152 -5.41 0.50 17.55
CA LEU A 152 -6.43 1.37 16.93
C LEU A 152 -6.11 2.87 17.01
N LYS A 153 -5.12 3.25 17.83
CA LYS A 153 -4.54 4.60 17.87
C LYS A 153 -3.39 4.75 16.86
N GLY A 154 -3.18 3.83 15.94
CA GLY A 154 -2.15 3.92 14.90
C GLY A 154 -0.71 3.91 15.41
N HIS A 155 -0.48 3.55 16.69
CA HIS A 155 0.87 3.33 17.18
C HIS A 155 1.30 1.94 16.76
N ILE A 156 2.39 1.85 16.02
CA ILE A 156 3.05 0.58 15.70
C ILE A 156 3.56 0.01 17.01
N VAL A 157 3.00 -1.12 17.42
CA VAL A 157 3.40 -1.84 18.63
C VAL A 157 4.49 -2.86 18.32
N ARG A 158 4.61 -3.28 17.04
CA ARG A 158 5.57 -4.29 16.62
C ARG A 158 5.87 -4.27 15.12
N SER A 159 7.13 -4.51 14.78
CA SER A 159 7.55 -4.98 13.46
C SER A 159 7.60 -6.51 13.44
N LEU A 160 6.99 -7.14 12.43
CA LEU A 160 7.06 -8.58 12.26
C LEU A 160 8.22 -8.99 11.34
N THR A 161 8.44 -8.26 10.23
CA THR A 161 9.46 -8.61 9.22
C THR A 161 10.58 -7.60 9.04
N ASP A 162 10.35 -6.31 9.33
CA ASP A 162 11.39 -5.27 9.18
C ASP A 162 12.51 -5.46 10.22
N GLY A 163 13.75 -5.39 9.74
CA GLY A 163 14.97 -5.54 10.55
C GLY A 163 15.28 -6.97 11.01
N ARG A 164 14.68 -7.99 10.39
CA ARG A 164 14.89 -9.41 10.73
C ARG A 164 16.03 -10.02 9.94
N SER A 165 17.22 -10.13 10.54
CA SER A 165 18.40 -10.70 9.88
C SER A 165 18.27 -12.19 9.53
N ASP A 166 17.33 -12.90 10.15
CA ASP A 166 17.06 -14.32 9.96
C ASP A 166 15.90 -14.60 9.00
N PHE A 167 15.41 -13.57 8.29
CA PHE A 167 14.28 -13.68 7.38
C PHE A 167 14.47 -12.87 6.09
N LEU A 168 13.64 -13.13 5.08
CA LEU A 168 13.71 -12.56 3.73
C LEU A 168 13.53 -11.04 3.74
N HIS A 169 14.53 -10.32 3.22
CA HIS A 169 14.57 -8.86 3.12
C HIS A 169 13.99 -8.31 1.81
N ARG A 170 12.92 -8.93 1.31
CA ARG A 170 12.20 -8.51 0.10
C ARG A 170 10.77 -8.08 0.45
N HIS A 171 9.87 -8.02 -0.52
CA HIS A 171 8.49 -7.63 -0.24
C HIS A 171 7.77 -8.62 0.66
N ASN A 172 7.29 -8.12 1.80
CA ASN A 172 6.47 -8.83 2.77
C ASN A 172 5.17 -8.05 3.02
N GLY A 173 3.99 -8.68 2.93
CA GLY A 173 2.74 -7.93 3.12
C GLY A 173 1.45 -8.71 2.95
N ASN A 174 0.34 -7.97 2.77
CA ASN A 174 -1.01 -8.49 2.55
C ASN A 174 -1.38 -9.60 3.54
N ALA A 175 -1.13 -9.30 4.83
CA ALA A 175 -1.19 -10.27 5.91
C ALA A 175 -2.60 -10.47 6.47
N THR A 176 -2.84 -11.63 7.08
CA THR A 176 -4.04 -11.98 7.84
C THR A 176 -3.67 -12.70 9.14
N ILE A 177 -4.50 -12.58 10.17
CA ILE A 177 -4.27 -13.21 11.47
C ILE A 177 -5.16 -14.45 11.58
N HIS A 178 -4.58 -15.58 11.96
CA HIS A 178 -5.34 -16.81 12.22
C HIS A 178 -6.35 -16.58 13.37
N PRO A 179 -7.60 -17.10 13.30
CA PRO A 179 -8.64 -16.86 14.32
C PRO A 179 -8.24 -17.17 15.77
N SER A 180 -7.30 -18.09 15.99
CA SER A 180 -6.72 -18.35 17.32
C SER A 180 -5.92 -17.19 17.93
N GLY A 181 -5.59 -16.16 17.13
CA GLY A 181 -4.75 -15.04 17.53
C GLY A 181 -3.28 -15.39 17.78
N LYS A 182 -2.80 -16.54 17.30
CA LYS A 182 -1.41 -16.99 17.56
C LYS A 182 -0.46 -16.80 16.39
N PHE A 183 -0.99 -16.73 15.16
CA PHE A 183 -0.21 -16.75 13.93
C PHE A 183 -0.66 -15.66 12.96
N VAL A 184 0.28 -15.13 12.21
CA VAL A 184 0.06 -14.21 11.09
C VAL A 184 0.51 -14.92 9.83
N VAL A 185 -0.34 -14.95 8.80
CA VAL A 185 0.02 -15.40 7.45
C VAL A 185 0.22 -14.18 6.58
N PHE A 186 1.26 -14.17 5.76
CA PHE A 186 1.61 -13.05 4.90
C PHE A 186 2.29 -13.55 3.62
N LEU A 187 2.33 -12.69 2.61
CA LEU A 187 3.09 -12.91 1.38
C LEU A 187 4.55 -12.57 1.63
N SER A 188 5.48 -13.36 1.11
CA SER A 188 6.90 -13.00 1.06
C SER A 188 7.47 -13.33 -0.32
N GLU A 189 8.10 -12.33 -0.94
CA GLU A 189 8.75 -12.40 -2.24
C GLU A 189 10.03 -13.25 -2.19
N GLU A 190 10.22 -14.08 -3.20
CA GLU A 190 11.39 -14.94 -3.31
C GLU A 190 12.66 -14.15 -3.64
N GLU A 191 13.78 -14.56 -3.06
CA GLU A 191 15.09 -13.88 -3.25
C GLU A 191 15.64 -13.97 -4.68
N HIS A 192 15.09 -14.87 -5.50
CA HIS A 192 15.64 -15.21 -6.81
C HIS A 192 14.53 -15.28 -7.85
N HIS A 193 14.47 -14.31 -8.75
CA HIS A 193 13.69 -14.31 -9.98
C HIS A 193 14.34 -13.31 -10.97
N PRO A 194 14.07 -13.34 -12.28
CA PRO A 194 14.87 -12.59 -13.27
C PRO A 194 14.71 -11.06 -13.23
N TRP A 195 13.91 -10.51 -12.31
CA TRP A 195 13.55 -9.09 -12.27
C TRP A 195 13.62 -8.49 -10.86
N LEU A 196 14.60 -8.89 -10.04
CA LEU A 196 14.75 -8.41 -8.66
C LEU A 196 14.83 -6.88 -8.54
N GLU A 197 15.36 -6.21 -9.57
CA GLU A 197 15.50 -4.74 -9.67
C GLU A 197 14.16 -4.02 -9.92
N LEU A 198 13.11 -4.74 -10.31
CA LEU A 198 11.78 -4.19 -10.55
C LEU A 198 10.92 -4.39 -9.29
N PHE A 199 11.24 -3.64 -8.23
CA PHE A 199 10.61 -3.72 -6.89
C PHE A 199 9.07 -3.80 -6.96
N TRP A 200 8.44 -3.03 -7.85
CA TRP A 200 6.98 -3.01 -7.96
C TRP A 200 6.34 -4.37 -8.29
N LEU A 201 7.06 -5.32 -8.90
CA LEU A 201 6.53 -6.65 -9.23
C LEU A 201 6.15 -7.45 -7.98
N GLY A 202 6.98 -7.37 -6.94
CA GLY A 202 6.74 -8.04 -5.66
C GLY A 202 5.80 -7.25 -4.73
N ASP A 203 5.26 -6.10 -5.13
CA ASP A 203 4.34 -5.33 -4.27
C ASP A 203 3.25 -6.27 -3.73
N PRO A 204 2.96 -6.29 -2.42
CA PRO A 204 1.99 -7.22 -1.84
C PRO A 204 0.56 -7.12 -2.40
N GLY A 205 0.25 -6.12 -3.25
CA GLY A 205 -1.02 -5.98 -3.96
C GLY A 205 -1.06 -6.72 -5.29
N LEU A 206 0.10 -7.07 -5.85
CA LEU A 206 0.25 -7.92 -7.02
C LEU A 206 0.69 -9.34 -6.64
N GLY A 207 1.57 -9.44 -5.63
CA GLY A 207 2.04 -10.71 -5.05
C GLY A 207 2.81 -11.61 -6.02
N LEU A 208 3.35 -11.06 -7.11
CA LEU A 208 4.14 -11.84 -8.06
C LEU A 208 5.42 -12.32 -7.39
N PHE A 209 5.84 -13.54 -7.72
CA PHE A 209 7.01 -14.20 -7.12
C PHE A 209 6.91 -14.39 -5.60
N CYS A 210 5.72 -14.26 -5.00
CA CYS A 210 5.53 -14.43 -3.57
C CYS A 210 5.00 -15.82 -3.22
N ASN A 211 5.49 -16.36 -2.10
CA ASN A 211 4.87 -17.50 -1.42
C ASN A 211 4.19 -17.02 -0.13
N LEU A 212 3.25 -17.82 0.39
CA LEU A 212 2.70 -17.60 1.71
C LEU A 212 3.67 -18.10 2.77
N TRP A 213 3.84 -17.29 3.81
CA TRP A 213 4.60 -17.60 5.02
C TRP A 213 3.75 -17.34 6.25
N ALA A 214 4.07 -18.00 7.36
CA ALA A 214 3.52 -17.73 8.68
C ALA A 214 4.59 -17.20 9.63
N THR A 215 4.18 -16.39 10.60
CA THR A 215 4.97 -16.03 11.78
C THR A 215 4.13 -16.07 13.06
N ASP A 216 4.77 -16.18 14.22
CA ASP A 216 4.12 -15.84 15.49
C ASP A 216 3.86 -14.33 15.58
N LEU A 217 2.98 -13.91 16.49
CA LEU A 217 2.68 -12.48 16.73
C LEU A 217 3.88 -11.67 17.19
N GLU A 218 4.97 -12.32 17.58
CA GLU A 218 6.18 -11.66 18.06
C GLU A 218 7.19 -11.40 16.92
N GLY A 219 7.02 -12.05 15.75
CA GLY A 219 7.95 -11.99 14.63
C GLY A 219 9.23 -12.77 14.88
N ARG A 220 9.18 -13.89 15.64
CA ARG A 220 10.38 -14.64 16.08
C ARG A 220 10.66 -15.91 15.31
N ARG A 221 9.68 -16.41 14.55
CA ARG A 221 9.77 -17.70 13.85
C ARG A 221 8.99 -17.59 12.56
N PHE A 222 9.55 -18.09 11.47
CA PHE A 222 8.97 -18.00 10.15
C PHE A 222 8.83 -19.39 9.53
N TRP A 223 7.69 -19.67 8.90
CA TRP A 223 7.39 -20.95 8.26
C TRP A 223 6.83 -20.74 6.87
N LYS A 224 7.53 -21.24 5.85
CA LYS A 224 7.03 -21.23 4.47
C LYS A 224 5.85 -22.19 4.35
N LEU A 225 4.72 -21.71 3.82
CA LEU A 225 3.47 -22.46 3.73
C LEU A 225 3.18 -23.00 2.33
N THR A 226 3.56 -22.24 1.30
CA THR A 226 3.38 -22.63 -0.11
C THR A 226 4.71 -22.70 -0.81
N ASN A 227 4.74 -23.42 -1.94
CA ASN A 227 5.89 -23.45 -2.83
C ASN A 227 5.44 -23.39 -4.29
N ILE A 228 4.96 -22.22 -4.71
CA ILE A 228 4.56 -21.97 -6.10
C ILE A 228 5.76 -22.10 -7.05
N PRO A 229 5.54 -22.45 -8.34
CA PRO A 229 6.59 -22.37 -9.35
C PRO A 229 7.10 -20.93 -9.50
N ILE A 230 8.42 -20.73 -9.44
CA ILE A 230 9.05 -19.42 -9.63
C ILE A 230 9.83 -19.43 -10.93
N LYS A 231 9.49 -18.50 -11.82
CA LYS A 231 10.27 -18.24 -13.03
C LYS A 231 11.69 -17.84 -12.65
N ARG A 232 12.69 -18.55 -13.19
CA ARG A 232 14.11 -18.34 -12.87
C ARG A 232 14.82 -17.61 -14.00
N ASP A 233 14.44 -17.88 -15.24
CA ASP A 233 15.01 -17.27 -16.42
C ASP A 233 13.91 -16.69 -17.33
N ILE A 234 14.24 -15.61 -18.05
CA ILE A 234 13.34 -14.97 -19.00
C ILE A 234 12.91 -15.96 -20.09
N SER A 235 13.81 -16.85 -20.53
CA SER A 235 13.55 -17.83 -21.59
C SER A 235 12.85 -19.10 -21.11
N ASP A 236 12.74 -19.35 -19.80
CA ASP A 236 12.05 -20.56 -19.33
C ASP A 236 10.54 -20.49 -19.63
N ALA A 237 9.88 -21.65 -19.75
CA ALA A 237 8.45 -21.70 -20.07
C ALA A 237 7.54 -21.43 -18.86
N THR A 238 8.11 -21.25 -17.66
CA THR A 238 7.33 -21.03 -16.45
C THR A 238 6.68 -19.65 -16.51
N PRO A 239 5.34 -19.54 -16.38
CA PRO A 239 4.68 -18.24 -16.30
C PRO A 239 5.03 -17.56 -14.96
N VAL A 240 4.79 -16.26 -14.88
CA VAL A 240 4.93 -15.54 -13.61
C VAL A 240 3.81 -15.94 -12.66
N PHE A 241 4.10 -16.72 -11.62
CA PHE A 241 3.14 -17.00 -10.57
C PHE A 241 3.11 -15.88 -9.53
N GLY A 242 2.05 -15.88 -8.72
CA GLY A 242 1.92 -15.01 -7.57
C GLY A 242 0.78 -15.45 -6.67
N VAL A 243 0.82 -15.02 -5.41
CA VAL A 243 -0.26 -15.26 -4.43
C VAL A 243 -0.66 -13.95 -3.78
N VAL A 244 -1.96 -13.74 -3.58
CA VAL A 244 -2.52 -12.56 -2.90
C VAL A 244 -3.76 -12.93 -2.10
N ASN A 245 -4.18 -12.01 -1.23
CA ASN A 245 -5.38 -12.07 -0.39
C ASN A 245 -5.56 -13.41 0.36
N PRO A 246 -4.60 -13.79 1.22
CA PRO A 246 -4.81 -14.90 2.13
C PRO A 246 -5.92 -14.57 3.13
N LEU A 247 -6.81 -15.52 3.39
CA LEU A 247 -7.89 -15.38 4.38
C LEU A 247 -8.22 -16.71 5.03
N PHE A 248 -8.53 -16.69 6.32
CA PHE A 248 -8.95 -17.88 7.05
C PHE A 248 -10.47 -18.05 7.00
N SER A 249 -10.93 -19.30 7.01
CA SER A 249 -12.31 -19.60 7.39
C SER A 249 -12.58 -19.13 8.83
N PRO A 250 -13.83 -18.80 9.19
CA PRO A 250 -14.16 -18.30 10.52
C PRO A 250 -13.73 -19.23 11.67
N ASP A 251 -13.72 -20.54 11.43
CA ASP A 251 -13.24 -21.57 12.38
C ASP A 251 -11.71 -21.75 12.40
N GLY A 252 -10.99 -21.14 11.45
CA GLY A 252 -9.54 -21.26 11.30
C GLY A 252 -9.07 -22.58 10.68
N GLU A 253 -9.98 -23.47 10.27
CA GLU A 253 -9.59 -24.77 9.71
C GLU A 253 -9.02 -24.67 8.29
N TRP A 254 -9.41 -23.66 7.53
CA TRP A 254 -9.03 -23.48 6.14
C TRP A 254 -8.32 -22.16 5.93
N LEU A 255 -7.22 -22.20 5.19
CA LEU A 255 -6.60 -21.02 4.60
C LEU A 255 -6.93 -20.99 3.12
N LEU A 256 -7.51 -19.89 2.66
CA LEU A 256 -7.78 -19.58 1.26
C LEU A 256 -6.78 -18.54 0.77
N TRP A 257 -6.45 -18.59 -0.52
CA TRP A 257 -5.68 -17.55 -1.18
C TRP A 257 -6.01 -17.48 -2.68
N THR A 258 -5.64 -16.36 -3.27
CA THR A 258 -5.79 -16.10 -4.70
C THR A 258 -4.44 -16.31 -5.37
N GLU A 259 -4.38 -17.13 -6.43
CA GLU A 259 -3.14 -17.50 -7.08
C GLU A 259 -3.16 -17.19 -8.58
N ARG A 260 -2.16 -16.47 -9.07
CA ARG A 260 -1.86 -16.34 -10.51
C ARG A 260 -1.12 -17.58 -10.94
N PHE A 261 -1.61 -18.25 -11.98
CA PHE A 261 -1.02 -19.51 -12.46
C PHE A 261 -0.69 -19.52 -13.96
N GLY A 262 -0.95 -18.44 -14.68
CA GLY A 262 -0.70 -18.40 -16.10
C GLY A 262 -0.87 -17.02 -16.73
N HIS A 263 -0.49 -16.94 -18.01
CA HIS A 263 -0.72 -15.77 -18.85
C HIS A 263 -2.19 -15.68 -19.29
N GLY A 264 -2.68 -14.46 -19.51
CA GLY A 264 -4.04 -14.20 -20.01
C GLY A 264 -4.55 -12.82 -19.63
N GLY A 265 -5.72 -12.46 -20.14
CA GLY A 265 -6.31 -11.14 -19.89
C GLY A 265 -5.65 -10.00 -20.66
N HIS A 266 -6.15 -8.79 -20.44
CA HIS A 266 -5.60 -7.58 -21.08
C HIS A 266 -4.22 -7.26 -20.53
N HIS A 267 -3.27 -6.93 -21.40
CA HIS A 267 -1.87 -6.67 -21.06
C HIS A 267 -1.23 -7.74 -20.14
N ASN A 268 -1.68 -9.00 -20.28
CA ASN A 268 -1.20 -10.13 -19.49
C ASN A 268 -1.41 -9.97 -17.96
N TRP A 269 -2.56 -9.41 -17.56
CA TRP A 269 -3.01 -9.40 -16.15
C TRP A 269 -2.87 -10.76 -15.46
N GLY A 270 -3.09 -11.84 -16.23
CA GLY A 270 -2.87 -13.22 -15.86
C GLY A 270 -4.16 -14.00 -15.70
N ARG A 271 -4.01 -15.33 -15.61
CA ARG A 271 -5.07 -16.25 -15.21
C ARG A 271 -4.92 -16.54 -13.73
N TRP A 272 -6.01 -16.37 -13.01
CA TRP A 272 -6.08 -16.44 -11.55
C TRP A 272 -7.10 -17.47 -11.11
N ARG A 273 -6.88 -18.03 -9.92
CA ARG A 273 -7.76 -19.01 -9.29
C ARG A 273 -7.81 -18.78 -7.78
N VAL A 274 -8.90 -19.18 -7.15
CA VAL A 274 -8.96 -19.29 -5.69
C VAL A 274 -8.57 -20.71 -5.30
N LYS A 275 -7.66 -20.83 -4.35
CA LYS A 275 -7.22 -22.10 -3.77
C LYS A 275 -7.53 -22.13 -2.28
N ARG A 276 -7.53 -23.33 -1.72
CA ARG A 276 -7.59 -23.53 -0.27
C ARG A 276 -6.76 -24.74 0.15
N ALA A 277 -6.39 -24.76 1.42
CA ALA A 277 -5.80 -25.92 2.08
C ALA A 277 -6.21 -25.93 3.57
N ARG A 278 -6.14 -27.10 4.20
CA ARG A 278 -6.36 -27.20 5.64
C ARG A 278 -5.17 -26.61 6.39
N TRP A 279 -5.46 -25.77 7.37
CA TRP A 279 -4.47 -25.25 8.30
C TRP A 279 -4.16 -26.30 9.37
N MET A 280 -2.89 -26.68 9.50
CA MET A 280 -2.43 -27.73 10.40
C MET A 280 -1.28 -27.24 11.27
N LEU A 281 -1.24 -27.71 12.51
CA LEU A 281 -0.07 -27.58 13.39
C LEU A 281 0.62 -28.94 13.52
N LYS A 282 1.75 -29.11 12.83
CA LYS A 282 2.59 -30.32 12.95
C LYS A 282 3.70 -30.01 13.95
N GLU A 283 3.67 -30.66 15.11
CA GLU A 283 4.60 -30.37 16.22
C GLU A 283 4.64 -28.88 16.62
N GLY A 284 3.46 -28.23 16.59
CA GLY A 284 3.32 -26.81 16.89
C GLY A 284 3.79 -25.84 15.79
N LYS A 285 4.21 -26.35 14.61
CA LYS A 285 4.60 -25.56 13.45
C LYS A 285 3.43 -25.46 12.44
N PRO A 286 3.07 -24.25 11.98
CA PRO A 286 2.15 -24.05 10.87
C PRO A 286 2.54 -24.82 9.62
N SER A 287 1.55 -25.46 8.99
CA SER A 287 1.66 -26.14 7.70
C SER A 287 0.30 -26.19 7.00
N LEU A 288 0.32 -26.45 5.69
CA LEU A 288 -0.88 -26.64 4.89
C LEU A 288 -0.99 -28.08 4.40
N GLU A 289 -2.20 -28.62 4.35
CA GLU A 289 -2.46 -29.98 3.88
C GLU A 289 -3.69 -30.05 2.96
N GLY A 290 -3.65 -30.92 1.95
CA GLY A 290 -4.76 -31.12 1.03
C GLY A 290 -5.08 -29.87 0.19
N GLU A 291 -4.04 -29.25 -0.38
CA GLU A 291 -4.22 -28.11 -1.26
C GLU A 291 -5.11 -28.44 -2.47
N GLU A 292 -6.11 -27.61 -2.71
CA GLU A 292 -7.03 -27.77 -3.83
C GLU A 292 -7.43 -26.44 -4.48
N VAL A 293 -7.85 -26.52 -5.74
CA VAL A 293 -8.40 -25.39 -6.48
C VAL A 293 -9.89 -25.27 -6.18
N LEU A 294 -10.26 -24.18 -5.53
CA LEU A 294 -11.64 -23.91 -5.16
C LEU A 294 -12.43 -23.34 -6.35
N PHE A 295 -11.85 -22.42 -7.12
CA PHE A 295 -12.56 -21.76 -8.22
C PHE A 295 -11.60 -21.26 -9.30
N VAL A 296 -11.99 -21.39 -10.57
CA VAL A 296 -11.29 -20.82 -11.73
C VAL A 296 -12.34 -20.12 -12.62
N PRO A 297 -12.13 -18.86 -13.03
CA PRO A 297 -13.01 -18.18 -13.97
C PRO A 297 -13.15 -18.95 -15.29
N ARG A 298 -14.38 -19.02 -15.82
CA ARG A 298 -14.65 -19.63 -17.13
C ARG A 298 -14.72 -18.62 -18.28
N ARG A 299 -15.25 -17.42 -18.02
CA ARG A 299 -15.39 -16.34 -19.02
C ARG A 299 -14.37 -15.22 -18.84
N GLY A 300 -13.97 -14.94 -17.60
CA GLY A 300 -12.89 -14.01 -17.27
C GLY A 300 -11.54 -14.70 -17.01
N ASN A 301 -10.62 -13.96 -16.41
CA ASN A 301 -9.27 -14.41 -16.09
C ASN A 301 -8.83 -14.04 -14.66
N TYR A 302 -9.47 -13.04 -14.04
CA TYR A 302 -9.19 -12.61 -12.68
C TYR A 302 -10.30 -13.01 -11.72
N VAL A 303 -9.91 -13.53 -10.57
CA VAL A 303 -10.76 -13.77 -9.40
C VAL A 303 -9.94 -13.50 -8.16
N THR A 304 -10.59 -13.03 -7.11
CA THR A 304 -9.98 -12.81 -5.81
C THR A 304 -10.94 -13.16 -4.69
N ALA A 305 -10.43 -13.79 -3.63
CA ALA A 305 -11.24 -14.18 -2.48
C ALA A 305 -11.36 -13.01 -1.49
N MET A 306 -12.59 -12.66 -1.09
CA MET A 306 -12.87 -11.46 -0.30
C MET A 306 -13.20 -11.78 1.15
N GLY A 307 -14.09 -12.75 1.39
CA GLY A 307 -14.48 -13.15 2.75
C GLY A 307 -15.63 -14.15 2.79
N PHE A 308 -15.89 -14.71 3.96
CA PHE A 308 -17.00 -15.64 4.17
C PHE A 308 -18.25 -14.89 4.62
N LEU A 309 -19.37 -15.10 3.92
CA LEU A 309 -20.69 -14.65 4.40
C LEU A 309 -21.20 -15.57 5.51
N ASP A 310 -20.95 -16.87 5.34
CA ASP A 310 -21.20 -17.92 6.30
C ASP A 310 -20.32 -19.15 5.97
N LYS A 311 -20.60 -20.31 6.57
CA LYS A 311 -19.81 -21.55 6.36
C LYS A 311 -19.93 -22.15 4.96
N SER A 312 -20.96 -21.78 4.21
CA SER A 312 -21.32 -22.33 2.90
C SER A 312 -21.12 -21.34 1.76
N HIS A 313 -21.04 -20.04 2.04
CA HIS A 313 -21.01 -18.98 1.04
C HIS A 313 -19.74 -18.12 1.15
N LEU A 314 -18.97 -18.11 0.07
CA LEU A 314 -17.76 -17.29 -0.08
C LEU A 314 -18.05 -16.09 -1.00
N LEU A 315 -17.70 -14.90 -0.54
CA LEU A 315 -17.66 -13.71 -1.39
C LEU A 315 -16.34 -13.70 -2.19
N ILE A 316 -16.47 -13.58 -3.50
CA ILE A 316 -15.35 -13.43 -4.44
C ILE A 316 -15.61 -12.24 -5.36
N ALA A 317 -14.55 -11.59 -5.84
CA ALA A 317 -14.65 -10.53 -6.85
C ALA A 317 -13.84 -10.90 -8.09
N GLY A 318 -14.18 -10.34 -9.24
CA GLY A 318 -13.43 -10.55 -10.47
C GLY A 318 -14.21 -10.24 -11.74
N ASN A 319 -13.60 -10.43 -12.89
CA ASN A 319 -14.24 -10.21 -14.19
C ASN A 319 -14.97 -11.47 -14.70
N LEU A 320 -15.77 -12.10 -13.84
CA LEU A 320 -16.19 -13.50 -14.01
C LEU A 320 -17.19 -13.74 -15.13
N ASP A 321 -17.82 -12.67 -15.65
CA ASP A 321 -18.70 -12.71 -16.82
C ASP A 321 -18.03 -12.24 -18.13
N GLY A 322 -16.68 -12.23 -18.18
CA GLY A 322 -15.93 -11.81 -19.37
C GLY A 322 -15.75 -10.30 -19.51
N GLN A 323 -15.86 -9.60 -18.38
CA GLN A 323 -15.69 -8.16 -18.27
C GLN A 323 -14.21 -7.80 -18.44
N HIS A 324 -13.90 -6.52 -18.64
CA HIS A 324 -12.52 -6.07 -18.47
C HIS A 324 -12.09 -6.24 -17.02
N GLU A 325 -10.80 -6.45 -16.74
CA GLU A 325 -10.26 -6.56 -15.37
C GLU A 325 -10.42 -5.27 -14.56
N TYR A 326 -10.87 -4.18 -15.18
CA TYR A 326 -11.21 -2.91 -14.53
C TYR A 326 -12.71 -2.70 -14.33
N GLY A 327 -13.51 -3.67 -14.78
CA GLY A 327 -14.96 -3.70 -14.70
C GLY A 327 -15.42 -4.93 -13.93
N MET A 328 -14.91 -5.12 -12.71
CA MET A 328 -15.17 -6.30 -11.88
C MET A 328 -16.45 -6.14 -11.06
N ASP A 329 -17.14 -7.26 -10.84
CA ASP A 329 -18.25 -7.36 -9.90
C ASP A 329 -17.87 -8.22 -8.67
N GLN A 330 -18.67 -8.09 -7.61
CA GLN A 330 -18.71 -9.05 -6.49
C GLN A 330 -19.72 -10.17 -6.75
N TYR A 331 -19.38 -11.38 -6.31
CA TYR A 331 -20.16 -12.60 -6.47
C TYR A 331 -20.20 -13.43 -5.19
N VAL A 332 -21.31 -14.11 -4.96
CA VAL A 332 -21.42 -15.16 -3.95
C VAL A 332 -21.20 -16.52 -4.62
N LEU A 333 -20.20 -17.26 -4.12
CA LEU A 333 -19.94 -18.65 -4.47
C LEU A 333 -20.49 -19.58 -3.38
N ASP A 334 -21.46 -20.40 -3.73
CA ASP A 334 -21.89 -21.53 -2.90
C ASP A 334 -20.81 -22.63 -2.98
N LEU A 335 -20.21 -22.96 -1.84
CA LEU A 335 -19.09 -23.89 -1.74
C LEU A 335 -19.49 -25.35 -1.99
N ALA A 336 -20.75 -25.71 -1.74
CA ALA A 336 -21.27 -27.06 -1.94
C ALA A 336 -21.68 -27.28 -3.40
N THR A 337 -22.49 -26.36 -3.95
CA THR A 337 -23.05 -26.51 -5.30
C THR A 337 -22.16 -25.92 -6.39
N ARG A 338 -21.17 -25.10 -6.01
CA ARG A 338 -20.34 -24.30 -6.93
C ARG A 338 -21.13 -23.29 -7.75
N ARG A 339 -22.37 -23.00 -7.35
CA ARG A 339 -23.20 -21.98 -7.98
C ARG A 339 -22.63 -20.60 -7.67
N LEU A 340 -22.55 -19.78 -8.71
CA LEU A 340 -22.07 -18.40 -8.64
C LEU A 340 -23.25 -17.45 -8.86
N THR A 341 -23.40 -16.44 -7.99
CA THR A 341 -24.44 -15.40 -8.09
C THR A 341 -23.78 -14.03 -8.14
N ASN A 342 -24.00 -13.28 -9.22
CA ASN A 342 -23.52 -11.91 -9.38
C ASN A 342 -24.36 -10.94 -8.54
N LEU A 343 -23.72 -10.10 -7.71
CA LEU A 343 -24.40 -9.13 -6.85
C LEU A 343 -24.59 -7.76 -7.51
N HIS A 344 -23.83 -7.46 -8.57
CA HIS A 344 -23.70 -6.11 -9.11
C HIS A 344 -24.25 -5.94 -10.52
N ASN A 345 -23.79 -6.79 -11.45
CA ASN A 345 -24.04 -6.69 -12.89
C ASN A 345 -23.64 -5.32 -13.48
N THR A 346 -22.48 -4.80 -13.09
CA THR A 346 -21.99 -3.47 -13.49
C THR A 346 -20.59 -3.55 -14.12
N PRO A 347 -20.47 -4.10 -15.34
CA PRO A 347 -19.19 -4.48 -15.97
C PRO A 347 -18.27 -3.30 -16.35
N LYS A 348 -18.65 -2.06 -16.01
CA LYS A 348 -17.88 -0.84 -16.25
C LYS A 348 -17.29 -0.26 -14.97
N PHE A 349 -17.68 -0.77 -13.81
CA PHE A 349 -17.21 -0.32 -12.51
C PHE A 349 -16.29 -1.37 -11.91
N TRP A 350 -15.29 -0.90 -11.18
CA TRP A 350 -14.34 -1.75 -10.47
C TRP A 350 -14.83 -1.96 -9.05
N GLU A 351 -15.41 -3.12 -8.79
CA GLU A 351 -16.03 -3.45 -7.51
C GLU A 351 -15.34 -4.66 -6.87
N GLU A 352 -14.40 -4.37 -5.96
CA GLU A 352 -13.48 -5.35 -5.35
C GLU A 352 -13.26 -4.99 -3.87
N ASP A 353 -12.30 -5.65 -3.20
CA ASP A 353 -11.82 -5.36 -1.85
C ASP A 353 -12.94 -5.19 -0.81
N ALA A 354 -13.74 -6.25 -0.66
CA ALA A 354 -14.88 -6.25 0.23
C ALA A 354 -14.55 -6.73 1.65
N ALA A 355 -15.34 -6.24 2.61
CA ALA A 355 -15.43 -6.71 3.98
C ALA A 355 -16.90 -6.98 4.35
N ILE A 356 -17.13 -7.90 5.27
CA ILE A 356 -18.47 -8.41 5.61
C ILE A 356 -18.71 -8.12 7.09
N THR A 357 -19.91 -7.62 7.44
CA THR A 357 -20.26 -7.42 8.85
C THR A 357 -20.32 -8.76 9.59
N PRO A 358 -20.00 -8.82 10.90
CA PRO A 358 -19.97 -10.09 11.64
C PRO A 358 -21.29 -10.88 11.61
N ASP A 359 -22.42 -10.21 11.40
CA ASP A 359 -23.74 -10.82 11.26
C ASP A 359 -24.05 -11.33 9.84
N GLY A 360 -23.14 -11.14 8.89
CA GLY A 360 -23.27 -11.53 7.48
C GLY A 360 -24.27 -10.70 6.66
N ARG A 361 -24.86 -9.65 7.24
CA ARG A 361 -25.97 -8.91 6.60
C ARG A 361 -25.53 -7.84 5.62
N HIS A 362 -24.34 -7.28 5.82
CA HIS A 362 -23.87 -6.16 5.02
C HIS A 362 -22.48 -6.41 4.47
N ILE A 363 -22.24 -5.86 3.29
CA ILE A 363 -20.97 -5.93 2.58
C ILE A 363 -20.51 -4.50 2.31
N ILE A 364 -19.29 -4.17 2.75
CA ILE A 364 -18.61 -2.93 2.42
C ILE A 364 -17.56 -3.23 1.37
N TYR A 365 -17.55 -2.51 0.25
CA TYR A 365 -16.65 -2.77 -0.88
C TYR A 365 -16.15 -1.47 -1.50
N MET A 366 -15.07 -1.50 -2.28
CA MET A 366 -14.67 -0.31 -3.04
C MET A 366 -15.40 -0.26 -4.38
N SER A 367 -15.78 0.94 -4.83
CA SER A 367 -16.28 1.14 -6.20
C SER A 367 -15.87 2.51 -6.75
N ASN A 368 -15.65 2.56 -8.06
CA ASN A 368 -15.44 3.80 -8.83
C ASN A 368 -16.74 4.32 -9.47
N ALA A 369 -17.92 3.83 -9.09
CA ALA A 369 -19.20 4.20 -9.71
C ALA A 369 -19.53 5.71 -9.66
N THR A 370 -18.89 6.47 -8.77
CA THR A 370 -19.03 7.94 -8.67
C THR A 370 -17.78 8.70 -9.12
N SER A 371 -16.80 8.01 -9.72
CA SER A 371 -15.59 8.63 -10.24
C SER A 371 -15.92 9.63 -11.33
N ARG A 372 -15.32 10.82 -11.27
CA ARG A 372 -15.39 11.82 -12.35
C ARG A 372 -14.59 11.40 -13.58
N TYR A 373 -13.71 10.43 -13.42
CA TYR A 373 -12.85 9.90 -14.47
C TYR A 373 -13.40 8.54 -14.91
N ALA A 374 -13.79 8.44 -16.18
CA ALA A 374 -14.09 7.16 -16.81
C ALA A 374 -12.80 6.41 -17.09
N LEU A 375 -12.80 5.10 -16.87
CA LEU A 375 -11.65 4.26 -17.18
C LEU A 375 -11.60 4.00 -18.68
N ASN A 376 -10.44 4.25 -19.29
CA ASN A 376 -10.19 3.87 -20.67
C ASN A 376 -9.58 2.47 -20.70
N PHE A 377 -10.35 1.48 -21.16
CA PHE A 377 -9.90 0.08 -21.21
C PHE A 377 -8.91 -0.21 -22.34
N ASP A 378 -8.78 0.69 -23.33
CA ASP A 378 -7.84 0.54 -24.44
C ASP A 378 -6.46 1.16 -24.16
N ASP A 379 -6.30 1.91 -23.06
CA ASP A 379 -5.05 2.57 -22.73
C ASP A 379 -4.06 1.59 -22.06
N PRO A 380 -2.88 1.33 -22.67
CA PRO A 380 -1.87 0.43 -22.12
C PRO A 380 -1.27 0.93 -20.80
N ASN A 381 -1.43 2.21 -20.46
CA ASN A 381 -1.01 2.81 -19.20
C ASN A 381 -2.14 2.86 -18.15
N TRP A 382 -3.03 1.86 -18.17
CA TRP A 382 -4.18 1.77 -17.27
C TRP A 382 -3.82 1.86 -15.77
N VAL A 383 -2.63 1.42 -15.36
CA VAL A 383 -2.12 1.48 -13.96
C VAL A 383 -1.98 2.91 -13.44
N ALA A 384 -1.80 3.89 -14.33
CA ALA A 384 -1.50 5.26 -13.97
C ALA A 384 -2.63 6.24 -14.28
N GLN A 385 -3.74 5.75 -14.86
CA GLN A 385 -4.91 6.57 -15.13
C GLN A 385 -5.42 7.25 -13.85
N PRO A 386 -5.76 8.56 -13.91
CA PRO A 386 -6.56 9.22 -12.89
C PRO A 386 -7.81 8.42 -12.56
N ARG A 387 -8.06 8.21 -11.26
CA ARG A 387 -9.26 7.52 -10.82
C ARG A 387 -9.64 7.94 -9.41
N GLU A 388 -10.93 7.84 -9.11
CA GLU A 388 -11.49 8.05 -7.79
C GLU A 388 -12.24 6.77 -7.39
N ARG A 389 -12.16 6.42 -6.10
CA ARG A 389 -12.91 5.29 -5.54
C ARG A 389 -13.39 5.63 -4.15
N GLU A 390 -14.55 5.09 -3.81
CA GLU A 390 -15.18 5.25 -2.51
C GLU A 390 -15.52 3.89 -1.94
N TYR A 391 -15.67 3.80 -0.62
CA TYR A 391 -16.32 2.65 -0.03
C TYR A 391 -17.83 2.78 -0.24
N TRP A 392 -18.46 1.65 -0.54
CA TRP A 392 -19.90 1.48 -0.72
C TRP A 392 -20.39 0.42 0.24
N LEU A 393 -21.66 0.52 0.61
CA LEU A 393 -22.36 -0.40 1.49
C LEU A 393 -23.48 -1.06 0.68
N MET A 394 -23.63 -2.38 0.83
CA MET A 394 -24.79 -3.09 0.32
C MET A 394 -25.33 -4.13 1.30
N SER A 395 -26.62 -4.44 1.17
CA SER A 395 -27.23 -5.60 1.84
C SER A 395 -26.81 -6.89 1.14
N ALA A 396 -26.44 -7.91 1.90
CA ALA A 396 -26.04 -9.21 1.35
C ALA A 396 -27.21 -9.95 0.66
N ASP A 397 -28.46 -9.66 1.05
CA ASP A 397 -29.68 -10.33 0.59
C ASP A 397 -30.54 -9.52 -0.40
N LYS A 398 -30.47 -8.19 -0.38
CA LYS A 398 -31.52 -7.30 -0.91
C LYS A 398 -31.09 -6.31 -1.99
N GLY A 399 -29.84 -6.33 -2.43
CA GLY A 399 -29.37 -5.52 -3.55
C GLY A 399 -29.48 -3.99 -3.37
N HIS A 400 -29.88 -3.50 -2.19
CA HIS A 400 -29.77 -2.09 -1.83
C HIS A 400 -28.29 -1.73 -1.73
N ARG A 401 -27.87 -0.66 -2.41
CA ARG A 401 -26.49 -0.19 -2.45
C ARG A 401 -26.49 1.31 -2.23
N GLU A 402 -25.57 1.77 -1.40
CA GLU A 402 -25.36 3.19 -1.18
C GLU A 402 -23.88 3.51 -0.96
N ARG A 403 -23.52 4.76 -1.22
CA ARG A 403 -22.17 5.24 -1.01
C ARG A 403 -21.91 5.40 0.49
N LEU A 404 -20.81 4.84 0.97
CA LEU A 404 -20.44 4.89 2.39
C LEU A 404 -19.48 6.04 2.70
N THR A 405 -18.53 6.35 1.80
CA THR A 405 -17.59 7.46 1.97
C THR A 405 -17.71 8.51 0.88
N TYR A 406 -17.41 9.77 1.21
CA TYR A 406 -17.50 10.91 0.30
C TYR A 406 -16.19 11.68 0.17
N PHE A 407 -15.06 10.98 0.16
CA PHE A 407 -13.72 11.59 0.15
C PHE A 407 -13.44 12.47 -1.08
N ASN A 408 -14.15 12.22 -2.18
CA ASN A 408 -14.02 12.94 -3.45
C ASN A 408 -15.15 13.98 -3.69
N GLU A 409 -16.07 14.19 -2.75
CA GLU A 409 -17.13 15.18 -2.89
C GLU A 409 -16.78 16.50 -2.18
N PRO A 410 -16.59 17.63 -2.88
CA PRO A 410 -16.14 18.88 -2.27
C PRO A 410 -16.99 19.44 -1.12
N SER A 411 -18.27 19.08 -1.06
CA SER A 411 -19.21 19.50 -0.02
C SER A 411 -19.15 18.64 1.24
N ALA A 412 -18.50 17.47 1.19
CA ALA A 412 -18.49 16.51 2.29
C ALA A 412 -17.47 16.91 3.38
N PRO A 413 -17.79 16.70 4.67
CA PRO A 413 -16.85 16.95 5.77
C PRO A 413 -15.51 16.20 5.65
N GLU A 414 -15.53 15.01 5.04
CA GLU A 414 -14.37 14.16 4.81
C GLU A 414 -13.58 14.46 3.54
N TYR A 415 -13.94 15.49 2.76
CA TYR A 415 -13.23 15.86 1.54
C TYR A 415 -11.79 16.30 1.82
N LEU A 416 -10.83 15.71 1.10
CA LEU A 416 -9.39 15.97 1.33
C LEU A 416 -8.76 16.95 0.32
N GLY A 417 -9.54 17.54 -0.59
CA GLY A 417 -9.01 18.46 -1.61
C GLY A 417 -8.17 17.77 -2.70
N ARG A 418 -8.24 16.44 -2.79
CA ARG A 418 -7.45 15.60 -3.71
C ARG A 418 -8.27 14.44 -4.23
N ARG A 419 -7.82 13.82 -5.33
CA ARG A 419 -8.35 12.53 -5.75
C ARG A 419 -7.97 11.48 -4.72
N ILE A 420 -8.96 10.76 -4.26
CA ILE A 420 -8.85 9.70 -3.29
C ILE A 420 -9.30 8.41 -3.95
N ILE A 421 -8.49 7.38 -3.77
CA ILE A 421 -8.91 6.01 -3.98
C ILE A 421 -9.00 5.31 -2.63
N VAL A 422 -9.91 4.36 -2.53
CA VAL A 422 -9.90 3.38 -1.45
C VAL A 422 -9.56 2.01 -2.03
N ALA A 423 -9.14 1.11 -1.15
CA ALA A 423 -8.84 -0.31 -1.42
C ALA A 423 -8.83 -1.06 -0.08
N ALA A 424 -8.77 -2.39 -0.12
CA ALA A 424 -8.71 -3.33 1.00
C ALA A 424 -9.40 -2.88 2.30
N ALA A 425 -10.52 -3.50 2.64
CA ALA A 425 -11.25 -3.25 3.87
C ALA A 425 -11.23 -4.47 4.81
N ASP A 426 -11.45 -4.22 6.10
CA ASP A 426 -11.80 -5.24 7.09
C ASP A 426 -12.67 -4.65 8.20
N ILE A 427 -13.55 -5.45 8.80
CA ILE A 427 -14.46 -5.01 9.85
C ILE A 427 -14.07 -5.70 11.17
N SER A 428 -14.09 -4.94 12.27
CA SER A 428 -13.72 -5.48 13.57
C SER A 428 -14.70 -6.60 13.98
N PRO A 429 -14.25 -7.57 14.79
CA PRO A 429 -15.10 -8.69 15.23
C PRO A 429 -16.39 -8.26 15.96
N ASP A 430 -16.38 -7.07 16.59
CA ASP A 430 -17.56 -6.50 17.25
C ASP A 430 -18.45 -5.63 16.34
N GLY A 431 -18.09 -5.51 15.05
CA GLY A 431 -18.83 -4.75 14.05
C GLY A 431 -18.74 -3.23 14.17
N LYS A 432 -17.98 -2.70 15.15
CA LYS A 432 -17.95 -1.26 15.46
C LYS A 432 -16.97 -0.47 14.62
N TRP A 433 -15.99 -1.12 14.02
CA TRP A 433 -14.92 -0.44 13.30
C TRP A 433 -14.71 -1.03 11.92
N LEU A 434 -14.51 -0.16 10.94
CA LEU A 434 -13.98 -0.50 9.63
C LEU A 434 -12.54 0.01 9.57
N VAL A 435 -11.61 -0.84 9.14
CA VAL A 435 -10.26 -0.41 8.76
C VAL A 435 -10.09 -0.58 7.26
N GLY A 436 -9.39 0.36 6.62
CA GLY A 436 -9.28 0.40 5.17
C GLY A 436 -7.95 0.98 4.67
N THR A 437 -7.68 0.80 3.38
CA THR A 437 -6.60 1.51 2.68
C THR A 437 -7.14 2.75 1.98
N LEU A 438 -6.53 3.89 2.26
CA LEU A 438 -6.80 5.18 1.63
C LEU A 438 -5.58 5.58 0.78
N GLY A 439 -5.75 5.67 -0.53
CA GLY A 439 -4.73 6.19 -1.44
C GLY A 439 -4.98 7.66 -1.75
N ILE A 440 -4.05 8.53 -1.35
CA ILE A 440 -4.08 9.95 -1.67
C ILE A 440 -3.25 10.19 -2.92
N ASP A 441 -3.88 10.76 -3.95
CA ASP A 441 -3.21 11.02 -5.22
C ASP A 441 -2.51 12.40 -5.22
N PHE A 442 -1.20 12.36 -5.48
CA PHE A 442 -0.33 13.52 -5.65
C PHE A 442 0.10 13.74 -7.10
N GLY A 443 -0.50 12.99 -8.02
CA GLY A 443 -0.32 13.14 -9.45
C GLY A 443 -1.11 14.30 -10.04
N ASP A 444 -1.12 14.36 -11.36
CA ASP A 444 -1.85 15.35 -12.17
C ASP A 444 -2.93 14.67 -13.01
N GLU A 445 -3.56 15.39 -13.93
CA GLU A 445 -4.61 14.86 -14.81
C GLU A 445 -4.13 13.82 -15.83
N SER A 446 -2.82 13.66 -16.02
CA SER A 446 -2.24 12.69 -16.94
C SER A 446 -1.73 11.43 -16.25
N ARG A 447 -1.29 11.55 -14.98
CA ARG A 447 -0.63 10.44 -14.27
C ARG A 447 -0.88 10.50 -12.77
N ALA A 448 -1.39 9.40 -12.21
CA ALA A 448 -1.57 9.21 -10.78
C ALA A 448 -0.23 8.97 -10.04
N LYS A 449 -0.10 9.50 -8.82
CA LYS A 449 1.00 9.26 -7.90
C LYS A 449 0.45 9.04 -6.49
N ILE A 450 0.13 7.79 -6.19
CA ILE A 450 -0.66 7.44 -5.01
C ILE A 450 0.24 7.17 -3.80
N ALA A 451 -0.11 7.77 -2.66
CA ALA A 451 0.45 7.43 -1.35
C ALA A 451 -0.60 6.73 -0.50
N LEU A 452 -0.32 5.48 -0.12
CA LEU A 452 -1.23 4.65 0.68
C LEU A 452 -1.14 4.97 2.18
N LYS A 453 -2.31 5.00 2.81
CA LYS A 453 -2.53 5.20 4.24
C LYS A 453 -3.49 4.17 4.77
N VAL A 454 -3.34 3.81 6.05
CA VAL A 454 -4.38 3.09 6.77
C VAL A 454 -5.37 4.10 7.35
N VAL A 455 -6.67 3.85 7.19
CA VAL A 455 -7.77 4.64 7.72
C VAL A 455 -8.68 3.77 8.58
N LEU A 456 -9.23 4.33 9.66
CA LEU A 456 -10.14 3.68 10.59
C LEU A 456 -11.43 4.51 10.68
N PHE A 457 -12.56 3.83 10.61
CA PHE A 457 -13.90 4.41 10.71
C PHE A 457 -14.68 3.76 11.84
N GLU A 458 -15.41 4.57 12.59
CA GLU A 458 -16.49 4.08 13.46
C GLU A 458 -17.72 3.77 12.61
N LEU A 459 -18.27 2.56 12.75
CA LEU A 459 -19.45 2.10 12.01
C LEU A 459 -20.72 2.26 12.85
N ASN A 460 -21.76 2.80 12.21
CA ASN A 460 -23.11 2.97 12.73
C ASN A 460 -24.13 2.23 11.84
N ILE A 461 -23.82 0.99 11.47
CA ILE A 461 -24.69 0.12 10.68
C ILE A 461 -25.54 -0.71 11.67
N ARG A 462 -26.86 -0.75 11.46
CA ARG A 462 -27.82 -1.42 12.36
C ARG A 462 -28.26 -2.78 11.84
#